data_AF-A0A496UKC6-F1
#
_entry.id   AF-A0A496UKC6-F1
#
_cell.length_a   1.000
_cell.length_b   1.000
_cell.length_c   1.000
_cell.angle_alpha   90.00
_cell.angle_beta   90.00
_cell.angle_gamma   90.00
#
_symmetry.space_group_name_H-M   'P 1'
#
loop_
_entity.id
_entity.type
_entity.pdbx_description
1 polymer ?
#
loop_
_entity_poly.entity_id
_entity_poly.type
_entity_poly.pdbx_seq_one_letter_code
_entity_poly.pdbx_strand_id
1 'polypeptide(L)' 'MAKLSELVDKIDAEAKEGNRQKALLMLGKLLEKVPDNKQLLSRKAKYEKELGFEKRITALEEKYASSN' A
#
# COMPACT_ATOMS: atom_id res chain seq x y z
N MET A 1 -21.25 -1.74 12.28
CA MET A 1 -20.63 -1.62 10.94
C MET A 1 -19.69 -0.43 10.99
N ALA A 2 -18.40 -0.60 10.72
CA ALA A 2 -17.49 0.53 10.57
C ALA A 2 -17.87 1.31 9.30
N LYS A 3 -17.78 2.64 9.36
CA LYS A 3 -18.03 3.48 8.17
C LYS A 3 -16.90 3.29 7.16
N LEU A 4 -17.21 3.44 5.87
CA LEU A 4 -16.20 3.36 4.81
C LEU A 4 -15.04 4.33 5.06
N SER A 5 -15.32 5.52 5.60
CA SER A 5 -14.31 6.50 5.98
C SER A 5 -13.32 5.96 7.03
N GLU A 6 -13.81 5.33 8.09
CA GLU A 6 -12.96 4.76 9.16
C GLU A 6 -12.05 3.65 8.63
N LEU A 7 -12.56 2.85 7.70
CA LEU A 7 -11.77 1.80 7.03
C LEU A 7 -10.67 2.41 6.15
N VAL A 8 -10.97 3.49 5.43
CA VAL A 8 -9.99 4.21 4.62
C VAL A 8 -8.93 4.89 5.50
N ASP A 9 -9.33 5.52 6.60
CA ASP A 9 -8.40 6.16 7.54
C ASP A 9 -7.43 5.14 8.14
N LYS A 10 -7.92 3.94 8.49
CA LYS A 10 -7.08 2.85 8.96
C LYS A 10 -6.08 2.39 7.88
N ILE A 11 -6.52 2.26 6.63
CA ILE A 11 -5.64 1.91 5.51
C ILE A 11 -4.53 2.95 5.34
N ASP A 12 -4.89 4.23 5.40
CA ASP A 12 -3.94 5.32 5.24
C ASP A 12 -2.97 5.38 6.43
N ALA A 13 -3.39 5.00 7.64
CA ALA A 13 -2.52 4.85 8.80
C ALA A 13 -1.48 3.72 8.61
N GLU A 14 -1.92 2.53 8.19
CA GLU A 14 -1.01 1.40 7.92
C GLU A 14 0.04 1.76 6.86
N ALA A 15 -0.36 2.47 5.79
CA ALA A 15 0.57 2.92 4.77
C ALA A 15 1.61 3.94 5.32
N LYS A 16 1.19 4.87 6.19
CA LYS A 16 2.08 5.84 6.84
C LYS A 16 3.08 5.20 7.79
N GLU A 17 2.71 4.10 8.43
CA GLU A 17 3.59 3.30 9.30
C GLU A 17 4.58 2.41 8.51
N GLY A 18 4.58 2.50 7.18
CA GLY A 18 5.43 1.65 6.33
C GLY A 18 4.82 0.27 6.04
N ASN A 19 3.65 -0.05 6.61
CA ASN A 19 2.94 -1.30 6.38
C ASN A 19 2.18 -1.29 5.02
N ARG A 20 2.83 -0.84 3.94
CA ARG A 20 2.22 -0.63 2.62
C ARG A 20 1.61 -1.89 2.03
N GLN A 21 2.24 -3.05 2.26
CA GLN A 21 1.72 -4.33 1.78
C GLN A 21 0.41 -4.70 2.48
N LYS A 22 0.28 -4.40 3.78
CA LYS A 22 -0.96 -4.59 4.54
C LYS A 22 -2.05 -3.61 4.10
N ALA A 23 -1.69 -2.34 3.88
CA ALA A 23 -2.61 -1.33 3.34
C ALA A 23 -3.19 -1.77 1.96
N LEU A 24 -2.35 -2.33 1.08
CA LEU A 24 -2.78 -2.86 -0.22
C LEU A 24 -3.73 -4.05 -0.10
N LEU A 25 -3.47 -4.98 0.82
CA LEU A 25 -4.38 -6.11 1.09
C LEU A 25 -5.75 -5.63 1.56
N MET A 26 -5.78 -4.62 2.42
CA MET A 26 -7.03 -4.02 2.90
C MET A 26 -7.78 -3.29 1.79
N LEU A 27 -7.08 -2.53 0.93
CA LEU A 27 -7.68 -1.90 -0.25
C LEU A 27 -8.27 -2.91 -1.22
N GLY A 28 -7.59 -4.05 -1.45
CA GLY A 28 -8.10 -5.13 -2.29
C GLY A 28 -9.46 -5.64 -1.81
N LYS A 29 -9.59 -5.92 -0.51
CA LYS A 29 -10.86 -6.36 0.11
C LYS A 29 -11.99 -5.33 0.01
N LEU A 30 -11.67 -4.03 0.02
CA LEU A 30 -12.67 -2.99 -0.21
C LEU A 30 -13.08 -2.93 -1.68
N LEU A 31 -12.12 -2.99 -2.59
CA LEU A 31 -12.38 -2.97 -4.04
C LEU A 31 -13.16 -4.21 -4.52
N GLU A 32 -13.04 -5.37 -3.86
CA GLU A 32 -13.92 -6.52 -4.15
C GLU A 32 -15.41 -6.18 -3.97
N LYS A 33 -15.74 -5.28 -3.03
CA LYS A 33 -17.12 -4.86 -2.74
C LYS A 33 -17.55 -3.64 -3.55
N VAL A 34 -16.60 -2.78 -3.90
CA VAL A 34 -16.80 -1.52 -4.64
C VAL A 34 -15.72 -1.34 -5.72
N PRO A 35 -15.74 -2.17 -6.78
CA PRO A 35 -14.63 -2.29 -7.74
C PRO A 35 -14.33 -0.99 -8.50
N ASP A 36 -15.35 -0.19 -8.81
CA ASP A 36 -15.20 1.02 -9.61
C ASP A 36 -15.00 2.29 -8.78
N ASN A 37 -14.70 2.14 -7.49
CA ASN A 37 -14.43 3.29 -6.63
C ASN A 37 -13.10 3.96 -7.00
N LYS A 38 -13.18 5.05 -7.77
CA LYS A 38 -12.03 5.83 -8.26
C LYS A 38 -11.06 6.25 -7.14
N GLN A 39 -11.57 6.59 -5.97
CA GLN A 39 -10.72 7.03 -4.85
C GLN A 39 -9.91 5.88 -4.25
N LEU A 40 -10.49 4.68 -4.16
CA LEU A 40 -9.80 3.48 -3.69
C LEU A 40 -8.78 2.98 -4.73
N LEU A 41 -9.13 3.02 -6.02
CA LEU A 41 -8.22 2.68 -7.11
C LEU A 41 -7.00 3.62 -7.14
N SER A 42 -7.22 4.92 -6.96
CA SER A 42 -6.13 5.91 -6.90
C SER A 42 -5.19 5.65 -5.71
N ARG A 43 -5.73 5.33 -4.53
CA ARG A 43 -4.92 4.95 -3.37
C ARG A 43 -4.12 3.67 -3.61
N LYS A 44 -4.75 2.65 -4.21
CA LYS A 44 -4.08 1.40 -4.55
C LYS A 44 -2.88 1.64 -5.47
N ALA A 45 -3.07 2.40 -6.55
CA ALA A 45 -2.00 2.73 -7.48
C ALA A 45 -0.85 3.51 -6.80
N LYS A 46 -1.17 4.44 -5.89
CA LYS A 46 -0.17 5.16 -5.09
C LYS A 46 0.67 4.19 -4.23
N TYR A 47 0.02 3.34 -3.43
CA TYR A 47 0.74 2.45 -2.52
C TYR A 47 1.49 1.32 -3.25
N GLU A 48 1.01 0.87 -4.42
CA GLU A 48 1.77 -0.05 -5.29
C GLU A 48 3.07 0.60 -5.78
N LYS A 49 3.01 1.87 -6.21
CA LYS A 49 4.19 2.62 -6.64
C LYS A 49 5.20 2.80 -5.51
N GLU A 50 4.74 3.19 -4.32
CA GLU A 50 5.60 3.37 -3.16
C GLU A 50 6.26 2.05 -2.71
N LEU A 51 5.50 0.96 -2.64
CA LEU A 51 6.06 -0.36 -2.33
C LEU A 51 7.07 -0.82 -3.38
N GLY A 52 6.83 -0.48 -4.66
CA GLY A 52 7.78 -0.74 -5.74
C GLY A 52 9.10 0.01 -5.57
N PHE A 53 9.08 1.25 -5.08
CA PHE A 53 10.29 1.99 -4.76
C PHE A 53 11.02 1.40 -3.56
N GLU A 54 10.29 1.05 -2.50
CA GLU A 54 10.85 0.43 -1.29
C GLU A 54 11.63 -0.85 -1.63
N LYS A 55 11.02 -1.76 -2.40
CA LYS A 55 11.68 -2.99 -2.87
C LYS A 55 12.92 -2.73 -3.71
N ARG A 56 12.92 -1.68 -4.55
CA ARG A 56 14.09 -1.33 -5.37
C ARG A 56 15.23 -0.79 -4.52
N ILE A 57 14.92 0.02 -3.51
CA ILE A 57 15.92 0.53 -2.57
C ILE A 57 16.55 -0.64 -1.82
N THR A 58 15.75 -1.52 -1.22
CA THR A 58 16.26 -2.70 -0.51
C THR A 58 17.12 -3.58 -1.41
N ALA A 59 16.69 -3.86 -2.64
CA ALA A 59 17.48 -4.66 -3.57
C ALA A 59 18.82 -4.01 -3.95
N LEU A 60 18.86 -2.67 -4.02
CA LEU A 60 20.12 -1.94 -4.24
C LEU A 60 21.02 -2.02 -3.01
N GLU A 61 20.45 -1.82 -1.81
CA GLU A 61 21.18 -1.94 -0.54
C GLU A 61 21.81 -3.32 -0.40
N GLU A 62 21.07 -4.40 -0.68
CA GLU A 62 21.60 -5.78 -0.66
C GLU A 62 22.71 -6.01 -1.69
N LYS A 63 22.54 -5.49 -2.91
CA LYS A 63 23.54 -5.62 -3.99
C LYS A 63 24.86 -4.93 -3.64
N TYR A 64 24.81 -3.75 -3.05
CA TYR A 64 26.02 -3.00 -2.69
C TYR A 64 26.62 -3.45 -1.34
N ALA A 65 25.80 -3.94 -0.41
CA ALA A 65 26.28 -4.54 0.84
C ALA A 65 27.04 -5.84 0.62
N SER A 66 26.71 -6.61 -0.42
CA SER A 66 27.41 -7.86 -0.79
C SER A 66 28.64 -7.64 -1.69
N SER A 67 28.93 -6.40 -2.08
CA SER A 67 30.08 -6.03 -2.92
C SER A 67 31.25 -5.40 -2.13
N ASN A 68 31.11 -5.29 -0.79
CA ASN A 68 32.13 -4.86 0.17
C ASN A 68 32.49 -6.03 1.10
#